data_AF-A0A2X2KBF0-F1
#
_entry.id   AF-A0A2X2KBF0-F1
#
_cell.length_a   1.000
_cell.length_b   1.000
_cell.length_c   1.000
_cell.angle_alpha   90.00
_cell.angle_beta   90.00
_cell.angle_gamma   90.00
#
_symmetry.space_group_name_H-M   'P 1'
#
loop_
_entity.id
_entity.type
_entity.pdbx_description
1 polymer ?
#
loop_
_entity_poly.entity_id
_entity_poly.type
_entity_poly.pdbx_seq_one_letter_code
_entity_poly.pdbx_strand_id
1 'polypeptide(L)'
;MAVLVGFIAKQGLKKAIQKYGKTVVTSMIRTSPQVAAQAAKKLGYSATKHVSHGKKVFKKNSKGRPQYISVDKDGHRGGAWKGASSIKNLGSKKTRSGTYDANLKRIGD
;
A
#
# COMPACT_ATOMS: atom_id res chain seq x y z
N MET A 1 -3.78 -3.05 16.86
CA MET A 1 -4.13 -3.00 15.42
C MET A 1 -5.48 -2.31 15.16
N ALA A 2 -6.57 -2.71 15.85
CA ALA A 2 -7.90 -2.14 15.66
C ALA A 2 -7.96 -0.60 15.81
N VAL A 3 -7.20 -0.03 16.74
CA VAL A 3 -7.12 1.43 16.95
C VAL A 3 -6.63 2.17 15.69
N LEU A 4 -5.54 1.69 15.06
CA LEU A 4 -5.01 2.34 13.86
C LEU A 4 -5.94 2.16 12.66
N VAL A 5 -6.54 0.97 12.49
CA VAL A 5 -7.54 0.72 11.45
C VAL A 5 -8.72 1.67 11.59
N GLY A 6 -9.30 1.78 12.79
CA GLY A 6 -10.39 2.69 13.09
C GLY A 6 -10.01 4.16 12.87
N PHE A 7 -8.79 4.55 13.26
CA PHE A 7 -8.29 5.90 13.02
C PHE A 7 -8.15 6.20 11.53
N ILE A 8 -7.55 5.31 10.73
CA ILE A 8 -7.45 5.48 9.27
C ILE A 8 -8.85 5.53 8.65
N ALA A 9 -9.79 4.71 9.11
CA ALA A 9 -11.16 4.71 8.64
C ALA A 9 -11.87 6.06 8.88
N LYS A 10 -11.72 6.64 10.07
CA LYS A 10 -12.38 7.88 10.46
C LYS A 10 -11.67 9.15 9.97
N GLN A 11 -10.34 9.19 10.07
CA GLN A 11 -9.52 10.39 9.90
C GLN A 11 -8.61 10.37 8.66
N GLY A 12 -8.44 9.21 8.03
CA GLY A 12 -7.61 9.04 6.83
C GLY A 12 -6.12 8.85 7.11
N LEU A 13 -5.38 8.52 6.04
CA LEU A 13 -3.98 8.08 6.13
C LEU A 13 -3.02 9.23 6.48
N LYS A 14 -3.25 10.43 5.94
CA LYS A 14 -2.43 11.62 6.21
C LYS A 14 -2.42 11.97 7.70
N LYS A 15 -3.60 12.01 8.33
CA LYS A 15 -3.72 12.26 9.78
C LYS A 15 -3.12 11.11 10.61
N ALA A 16 -3.24 9.87 10.14
CA ALA A 16 -2.63 8.74 10.83
C ALA A 16 -1.10 8.86 10.87
N ILE A 17 -0.48 9.26 9.76
CA ILE A 17 0.96 9.51 9.70
C ILE A 17 1.38 10.67 10.60
N GLN A 18 0.58 11.74 10.66
CA GLN A 18 0.85 12.87 11.56
C GLN A 18 0.79 12.46 13.04
N LYS A 19 -0.17 11.62 13.42
CA LYS A 19 -0.37 11.21 14.82
C LYS A 19 0.60 10.11 15.27
N TYR A 20 0.81 9.09 14.44
CA TYR A 20 1.55 7.88 14.83
C TYR A 20 2.96 7.82 14.22
N GLY A 21 3.31 8.74 13.32
CA GLY A 21 4.59 8.78 12.62
C GLY A 21 4.62 7.93 11.35
N LYS A 22 5.41 8.38 10.36
CA LYS A 22 5.52 7.74 9.04
C LYS A 22 6.04 6.31 9.13
N THR A 23 7.11 6.08 9.90
CA THR A 23 7.75 4.76 10.02
C THR A 23 6.79 3.73 10.63
N VAL A 24 6.08 4.10 11.68
CA VAL A 24 5.11 3.22 12.36
C VAL A 24 3.97 2.88 11.40
N VAL A 25 3.33 3.87 10.78
CA VAL A 25 2.22 3.62 9.85
C VAL A 25 2.65 2.77 8.66
N THR A 26 3.80 3.07 8.04
CA THR A 26 4.36 2.25 6.96
C THR A 26 4.64 0.82 7.43
N SER A 27 5.23 0.63 8.60
CA SER A 27 5.49 -0.70 9.17
C SER A 27 4.19 -1.48 9.36
N MET A 28 3.16 -0.84 9.90
CA MET A 28 1.86 -1.45 10.15
C MET A 28 1.12 -1.81 8.86
N ILE A 29 1.24 -1.01 7.79
CA ILE A 29 0.75 -1.39 6.45
C ILE A 29 1.45 -2.66 5.96
N ARG A 30 2.75 -2.83 6.24
CA ARG A 30 3.53 -3.99 5.78
C ARG A 30 3.22 -5.29 6.50
N THR A 31 2.94 -5.18 7.79
CA THR A 31 2.82 -6.33 8.71
C THR A 31 1.37 -6.71 9.01
N SER A 32 0.40 -5.81 8.88
CA SER A 32 -1.00 -6.09 9.16
C SER A 32 -1.89 -6.08 7.91
N PRO A 33 -2.50 -7.22 7.56
CA PRO A 33 -3.46 -7.29 6.45
C PRO A 33 -4.65 -6.32 6.62
N GLN A 34 -5.11 -6.11 7.85
CA GLN A 34 -6.24 -5.23 8.15
C GLN A 34 -5.88 -3.76 7.93
N VAL A 35 -4.69 -3.34 8.37
CA VAL A 35 -4.19 -1.98 8.14
C VAL A 35 -3.93 -1.75 6.65
N ALA A 36 -3.32 -2.72 5.96
CA ALA A 36 -3.11 -2.66 4.52
C ALA A 36 -4.43 -2.50 3.76
N ALA A 37 -5.42 -3.34 4.06
CA ALA A 37 -6.72 -3.28 3.40
C ALA A 37 -7.42 -1.93 3.62
N GLN A 38 -7.38 -1.41 4.85
CA GLN A 38 -8.01 -0.13 5.16
C GLN A 38 -7.25 1.06 4.54
N ALA A 39 -5.92 1.03 4.53
CA ALA A 39 -5.11 2.05 3.87
C ALA A 39 -5.34 2.04 2.34
N ALA A 40 -5.32 0.86 1.71
CA ALA A 40 -5.61 0.70 0.29
C ALA A 40 -7.02 1.21 -0.07
N LYS A 41 -8.03 0.90 0.77
CA LYS A 41 -9.39 1.42 0.62
C LYS A 41 -9.42 2.96 0.63
N LYS A 42 -8.72 3.60 1.57
CA LYS A 42 -8.61 5.06 1.63
C LYS A 42 -7.86 5.68 0.46
N LEU A 43 -7.00 4.92 -0.20
CA LEU A 43 -6.31 5.32 -1.43
C LEU A 43 -7.14 5.07 -2.70
N GLY A 44 -8.36 4.55 -2.57
CA GLY A 44 -9.26 4.27 -3.70
C GLY A 44 -9.00 2.92 -4.38
N TYR A 45 -8.51 1.92 -3.64
CA TYR A 45 -8.28 0.58 -4.13
C TYR A 45 -9.20 -0.44 -3.45
N SER A 46 -9.53 -1.51 -4.17
CA SER A 46 -10.27 -2.65 -3.66
C SER A 46 -9.38 -3.89 -3.64
N ALA A 47 -9.57 -4.76 -2.64
CA ALA A 47 -8.86 -6.02 -2.55
C ALA A 47 -9.20 -6.94 -3.73
N THR A 48 -8.21 -7.63 -4.26
CA THR A 48 -8.40 -8.65 -5.30
C THR A 48 -8.25 -10.05 -4.71
N LYS A 49 -8.60 -11.09 -5.48
CA LYS A 49 -8.29 -12.48 -5.12
C LYS A 49 -6.82 -12.87 -5.30
N HIS A 50 -5.99 -11.99 -5.88
CA HIS A 50 -4.61 -12.28 -6.23
C HIS A 50 -3.63 -11.85 -5.15
N VAL A 51 -2.46 -12.50 -5.18
CA VAL A 51 -1.29 -12.18 -4.37
C VAL A 51 -0.07 -11.99 -5.27
N SER A 52 0.90 -11.21 -4.81
CA SER A 52 2.23 -11.07 -5.41
C SER A 52 3.26 -11.20 -4.30
N HIS A 53 4.25 -12.09 -4.46
CA HIS A 53 5.25 -12.39 -3.43
C HIS A 53 4.67 -12.67 -2.03
N GLY A 54 3.53 -13.38 -1.99
CA GLY A 54 2.82 -13.68 -0.73
C GLY A 54 2.08 -12.49 -0.11
N LYS A 55 2.00 -11.35 -0.79
CA LYS A 55 1.28 -10.15 -0.32
C LYS A 55 0.01 -9.91 -1.14
N LYS A 56 -1.04 -9.45 -0.46
CA LYS A 56 -2.34 -9.15 -1.09
C LYS A 56 -2.18 -8.07 -2.16
N VAL A 57 -2.85 -8.28 -3.30
CA VAL A 57 -2.93 -7.30 -4.39
C VAL A 57 -4.24 -6.54 -4.32
N PHE A 58 -4.17 -5.22 -4.51
CA PHE A 58 -5.32 -4.32 -4.57
C PHE A 58 -5.37 -3.65 -5.96
N LYS A 59 -6.58 -3.45 -6.48
CA LYS A 59 -6.83 -2.81 -7.79
C LYS A 59 -7.47 -1.45 -7.58
N LYS A 60 -7.02 -0.45 -8.33
CA LYS A 60 -7.57 0.91 -8.29
C LYS A 60 -9.01 0.92 -8.81
N ASN A 61 -9.90 1.61 -8.12
CA ASN A 61 -11.33 1.68 -8.46
C ASN A 61 -11.61 2.65 -9.61
N SER A 62 -10.74 3.63 -9.83
CA SER A 62 -10.87 4.66 -10.85
C SER A 62 -9.65 4.73 -11.76
N LYS A 63 -9.75 5.51 -12.84
CA LYS A 63 -8.61 5.78 -13.73
C LYS A 63 -7.45 6.40 -12.94
N GLY A 64 -6.23 5.92 -13.20
CA GLY A 64 -5.02 6.45 -12.59
C GLY A 64 -3.95 5.37 -12.44
N ARG A 65 -2.75 5.81 -12.05
CA ARG A 65 -1.61 4.92 -11.81
C ARG A 65 -1.14 5.01 -10.34
N PRO A 66 -0.49 3.95 -9.81
CA PRO A 66 -0.45 2.59 -10.38
C PRO A 66 -1.86 1.96 -10.43
N GLN A 67 -2.11 1.04 -11.36
CA GLN A 67 -3.42 0.36 -11.45
C GLN A 67 -3.57 -0.74 -10.40
N TYR A 68 -2.46 -1.40 -10.08
CA TYR A 68 -2.38 -2.43 -9.06
C TYR A 68 -1.31 -2.07 -8.05
N ILE A 69 -1.60 -2.33 -6.79
CA ILE A 69 -0.62 -2.22 -5.71
C ILE A 69 -0.55 -3.54 -4.93
N SER A 70 0.63 -3.86 -4.45
CA SER A 70 0.85 -4.89 -3.42
C SER A 70 1.65 -4.28 -2.29
N VAL A 71 1.55 -4.86 -1.10
CA VAL A 71 2.33 -4.42 0.05
C VAL A 71 3.83 -4.62 -0.22
N ASP A 72 4.65 -3.63 0.12
CA ASP A 72 6.11 -3.75 0.03
C ASP A 72 6.63 -4.75 1.08
N LYS A 73 7.22 -5.86 0.62
CA LYS A 73 7.79 -6.89 1.49
C LYS A 73 9.09 -6.43 2.16
N ASP A 74 9.94 -5.71 1.43
CA ASP A 74 11.33 -5.46 1.84
C ASP A 74 11.44 -4.22 2.72
N GLY A 75 10.73 -3.13 2.35
CA GLY A 75 10.60 -1.91 3.14
C GLY A 75 11.89 -1.16 3.52
N HIS A 76 13.05 -1.50 2.94
CA HIS A 76 14.36 -0.88 3.21
C HIS A 76 14.41 0.65 3.02
N ARG A 77 13.47 1.26 2.29
CA ARG A 77 13.44 2.72 2.00
C ARG A 77 12.16 3.41 2.46
N GLY A 78 11.45 2.83 3.43
CA GLY A 78 10.16 3.38 3.88
C GLY A 78 9.02 3.20 2.86
N GLY A 79 9.17 2.25 1.94
CA GLY A 79 8.13 1.84 1.01
C GLY A 79 7.03 1.07 1.72
N ALA A 80 5.78 1.44 1.42
CA ALA A 80 4.59 0.73 1.86
C ALA A 80 4.00 -0.13 0.74
N TRP A 81 4.18 0.29 -0.52
CA TRP A 81 3.56 -0.34 -1.67
C TRP A 81 4.53 -0.56 -2.83
N LYS A 82 4.36 -1.67 -3.55
CA LYS A 82 4.82 -1.83 -4.93
C LYS A 82 3.66 -1.57 -5.86
N GLY A 83 3.85 -0.75 -6.88
CA GLY A 83 2.82 -0.42 -7.87
C GLY A 83 3.16 -0.91 -9.26
N ALA A 84 2.16 -1.29 -10.05
CA ALA A 84 2.33 -1.67 -11.45
C ALA A 84 1.06 -1.41 -12.29
N SER A 85 1.21 -1.55 -13.62
CA SER A 85 0.09 -1.49 -14.58
C SER A 85 -0.71 -2.81 -14.66
N SER A 86 -0.15 -3.93 -14.24
CA SER A 86 -0.81 -5.23 -14.21
C SER A 86 -0.35 -6.05 -12.99
N ILE A 87 -1.12 -7.09 -12.62
CA ILE A 87 -0.75 -8.00 -11.53
C ILE A 87 0.57 -8.73 -11.85
N LYS A 88 0.74 -9.19 -13.09
CA LYS A 88 1.98 -9.85 -13.55
C LYS A 88 3.21 -8.95 -13.35
N ASN A 89 3.04 -7.65 -13.63
CA ASN A 89 4.13 -6.68 -13.53
C ASN A 89 4.57 -6.38 -12.09
N LEU A 90 3.75 -6.69 -11.08
CA LEU A 90 4.19 -6.64 -9.67
C LEU A 90 5.23 -7.71 -9.34
N GLY A 91 5.31 -8.78 -10.15
CA GLY A 91 6.18 -9.94 -9.94
C GLY A 91 7.68 -9.68 -10.17
N SER A 92 8.07 -8.55 -10.76
CA SER A 92 9.48 -8.26 -11.02
C SER A 92 9.78 -6.77 -10.87
N LYS A 93 10.99 -6.47 -10.36
CA LYS A 93 11.53 -5.11 -10.30
C LYS A 93 11.57 -4.46 -11.69
N LYS A 94 11.96 -5.21 -12.72
CA LYS A 94 12.07 -4.68 -14.10
C LYS A 94 10.73 -4.23 -14.68
N THR A 95 9.61 -4.77 -14.19
CA THR A 95 8.28 -4.54 -14.76
C THR A 95 7.37 -3.68 -13.89
N ARG A 96 7.69 -3.52 -12.60
CA ARG A 96 6.88 -2.70 -11.69
C ARG A 96 7.11 -1.22 -11.96
N SER A 97 6.08 -0.40 -11.72
CA SER A 97 6.14 1.05 -11.93
C SER A 97 6.90 1.79 -10.82
N GLY A 98 7.08 1.14 -9.66
CA GLY A 98 7.92 1.65 -8.59
C GLY A 98 7.56 1.12 -7.21
N THR A 99 8.34 1.59 -6.25
CA THR A 99 8.07 1.55 -4.82
C THR A 99 7.49 2.90 -4.38
N TYR A 100 6.46 2.86 -3.55
CA TYR A 100 5.71 4.02 -3.10
C TYR A 100 5.63 4.04 -1.57
N ASP A 101 5.59 5.24 -1.01
CA ASP A 101 5.32 5.44 0.41
C ASP A 101 3.84 5.18 0.75
N ALA A 102 3.48 5.30 2.04
CA ALA A 102 2.12 5.05 2.52
C ALA A 102 1.04 5.81 1.72
N ASN A 103 1.30 7.04 1.26
CA ASN A 103 0.33 7.89 0.55
C ASN A 103 0.40 7.74 -0.98
N LEU A 104 1.06 6.70 -1.49
CA LEU A 104 1.31 6.49 -2.93
C LEU A 104 2.17 7.58 -3.59
N LYS A 105 3.04 8.26 -2.84
CA LYS A 105 4.13 9.04 -3.45
C LYS A 105 5.24 8.08 -3.87
N ARG A 106 5.67 8.15 -5.14
CA ARG A 106 6.76 7.30 -5.66
C ARG A 106 8.08 7.69 -4.98
N ILE A 107 8.84 6.71 -4.52
CA ILE A 107 10.11 6.92 -3.79
C ILE A 107 11.31 6.20 -4.41
N GLY A 108 11.09 5.46 -5.50
CA GLY A 108 12.17 4.80 -6.25
C GLY A 108 11.74 3.46 -6.78
N ASP A 109 12.71 2.66 -7.20
CA ASP A 109 12.51 1.26 -7.56
C ASP A 109 13.69 0.37 -7.18
#